data_AF-A0A7C4E2W6-F1
#
_entry.id   AF-A0A7C4E2W6-F1
#
_cell.length_a   1.000
_cell.length_b   1.000
_cell.length_c   1.000
_cell.angle_alpha   90.00
_cell.angle_beta   90.00
_cell.angle_gamma   90.00
#
_symmetry.space_group_name_H-M   'P 1'
#
loop_
_entity.id
_entity.type
_entity.pdbx_description
1 polymer ?
#
loop_
_entity_poly.entity_id
_entity_poly.type
_entity_poly.pdbx_seq_one_letter_code
_entity_poly.pdbx_strand_id
1 'polypeptide(L)'
;MVITMQEIRKKVREVGSRLEEILREGGEISGNKAKEVNKLRLHLHAIGEELKEAGLLPRQSYQTIKGFCRRYTPNYSPTILRRVIGTLQPFY
;
A
#
# COMPACT_ATOMS: atom_id res chain seq x y z
N MET A 1 21.58 -2.58 -5.36
CA MET A 1 20.95 -1.30 -5.73
C MET A 1 20.57 -0.59 -4.43
N VAL A 2 21.16 0.57 -4.13
CA VAL A 2 20.72 1.39 -2.99
C VAL A 2 19.54 2.21 -3.49
N ILE A 3 18.32 1.77 -3.18
CA ILE A 3 17.12 2.56 -3.47
C ILE A 3 17.17 3.74 -2.51
N THR A 4 17.16 4.94 -3.08
CA THR A 4 17.30 6.14 -2.26
C THR A 4 16.03 6.34 -1.44
N MET A 5 16.16 6.88 -0.22
CA MET A 5 15.00 7.21 0.62
C MET A 5 13.99 8.10 -0.12
N GLN A 6 14.46 8.93 -1.06
CA GLN A 6 13.60 9.75 -1.91
C GLN A 6 12.73 8.93 -2.87
N GLU A 7 13.28 7.88 -3.50
CA GLU A 7 12.52 6.99 -4.37
C GLU A 7 11.46 6.21 -3.60
N ILE A 8 11.82 5.72 -2.41
CA ILE A 8 10.89 5.04 -1.51
C ILE A 8 9.72 5.95 -1.14
N ARG A 9 10.01 7.19 -0.71
CA ARG A 9 8.97 8.18 -0.38
C ARG A 9 8.08 8.49 -1.58
N LYS A 10 8.65 8.66 -2.78
CA LYS A 10 7.88 8.84 -4.02
C LYS A 10 6.92 7.68 -4.28
N LYS A 11 7.42 6.44 -4.21
CA LYS A 11 6.60 5.23 -4.41
C LYS A 11 5.49 5.12 -3.37
N VAL A 12 5.80 5.35 -2.09
CA VAL A 12 4.83 5.32 -1.01
C VAL A 12 3.74 6.38 -1.20
N ARG A 13 4.13 7.61 -1.54
CA ARG A 13 3.21 8.71 -1.80
C ARG A 13 2.28 8.44 -2.96
N GLU A 14 2.81 7.90 -4.06
CA GLU A 14 1.99 7.51 -5.22
C GLU A 14 0.96 6.43 -4.85
N VAL A 15 1.40 5.40 -4.13
CA VAL A 15 0.51 4.31 -3.71
C VAL A 15 -0.53 4.78 -2.71
N GLY A 16 -0.13 5.57 -1.72
CA GLY A 16 -1.05 6.14 -0.74
C GLY A 16 -2.11 7.03 -1.38
N SER A 17 -1.71 7.95 -2.28
CA SER A 17 -2.66 8.87 -2.93
C SER A 17 -3.69 8.13 -3.76
N ARG A 18 -3.26 7.10 -4.51
CA ARG A 18 -4.19 6.27 -5.29
C ARG A 18 -5.13 5.46 -4.39
N LEU A 19 -4.65 4.94 -3.27
CA LEU A 19 -5.50 4.26 -2.29
C LEU A 19 -6.49 5.22 -1.63
N GLU A 20 -6.06 6.45 -1.30
CA GLU A 20 -6.94 7.49 -0.78
C GLU A 20 -8.02 7.90 -1.78
N GLU A 21 -7.69 7.99 -3.06
CA GLU A 21 -8.63 8.26 -4.15
C GLU A 21 -9.69 7.16 -4.24
N ILE A 22 -9.26 5.89 -4.21
CA ILE A 22 -10.15 4.73 -4.18
C ILE A 22 -11.09 4.76 -2.95
N LEU A 23 -10.60 5.17 -1.78
CA LEU A 23 -11.44 5.35 -0.58
C LEU A 23 -12.45 6.49 -0.75
N ARG A 24 -12.04 7.61 -1.33
CA ARG A 24 -12.87 8.81 -1.51
C ARG A 24 -14.00 8.58 -2.48
N GLU A 25 -13.75 7.82 -3.55
CA GLU A 25 -14.75 7.51 -4.54
C GLU A 25 -15.82 6.52 -4.06
N GLY A 26 -15.65 5.94 -2.85
CA GLY A 26 -16.76 5.39 -2.05
C GLY A 26 -17.70 4.44 -2.81
N GLY A 27 -17.14 3.49 -3.56
CA GLY A 27 -17.92 2.58 -4.40
C GLY A 27 -17.41 1.14 -4.34
N GLU A 28 -18.29 0.21 -4.71
CA GLU A 28 -17.95 -1.20 -4.90
C GLU A 28 -16.74 -1.30 -5.84
N ILE A 29 -15.67 -1.96 -5.37
CA ILE A 29 -14.44 -2.10 -6.15
C ILE A 29 -14.69 -3.18 -7.21
N SER A 30 -15.25 -2.77 -8.34
CA SER A 30 -15.53 -3.64 -9.48
C SER A 30 -14.83 -3.16 -10.76
N GLY A 31 -14.64 -4.06 -11.71
CA GLY A 31 -14.03 -3.77 -13.02
C GLY A 31 -12.61 -3.19 -12.92
N ASN A 32 -12.43 -1.96 -13.44
CA ASN A 32 -11.11 -1.31 -13.50
C ASN A 32 -10.55 -0.95 -12.13
N LYS A 33 -11.38 -0.61 -11.13
CA LYS A 33 -10.90 -0.29 -9.78
C LYS A 33 -10.27 -1.50 -9.11
N ALA A 34 -10.84 -2.68 -9.30
CA ALA A 34 -10.26 -3.93 -8.79
C ALA A 34 -8.88 -4.21 -9.41
N LYS A 35 -8.70 -3.91 -10.70
CA LYS A 35 -7.39 -4.03 -11.36
C LYS A 35 -6.39 -3.04 -10.78
N GLU A 36 -6.79 -1.80 -10.54
CA GLU A 36 -5.91 -0.79 -9.92
C GLU A 36 -5.53 -1.13 -8.49
N VAL A 37 -6.46 -1.56 -7.64
CA VAL A 37 -6.15 -1.99 -6.27
C VAL A 37 -5.21 -3.20 -6.29
N ASN A 38 -5.39 -4.14 -7.22
CA ASN A 38 -4.47 -5.27 -7.36
C ASN A 38 -3.06 -4.83 -7.80
N LYS A 39 -2.95 -3.81 -8.67
CA LYS A 39 -1.65 -3.21 -9.04
C LYS A 39 -1.00 -2.51 -7.84
N LEU A 40 -1.77 -1.71 -7.10
CA LEU A 40 -1.31 -1.03 -5.88
C LEU A 40 -0.87 -2.01 -4.82
N ARG A 41 -1.56 -3.14 -4.67
CA ARG A 41 -1.18 -4.24 -3.79
C ARG A 41 0.22 -4.79 -4.12
N LEU A 42 0.50 -5.03 -5.39
CA LEU A 42 1.80 -5.53 -5.83
C LEU A 42 2.91 -4.49 -5.57
N HIS A 43 2.64 -3.21 -5.84
CA HIS A 43 3.56 -2.13 -5.49
C HIS A 43 3.81 -2.03 -3.99
N LEU A 44 2.76 -2.09 -3.16
CA LEU A 44 2.86 -2.09 -1.70
C LEU A 44 3.71 -3.24 -1.19
N HIS A 45 3.54 -4.44 -1.76
CA HIS A 45 4.35 -5.59 -1.41
C HIS A 45 5.83 -5.35 -1.74
N ALA A 46 6.13 -4.87 -2.94
CA ALA A 46 7.50 -4.56 -3.35
C ALA A 46 8.15 -3.50 -2.45
N ILE A 47 7.45 -2.38 -2.20
CA ILE A 47 7.91 -1.32 -1.29
C ILE A 47 8.13 -1.86 0.13
N GLY A 48 7.21 -2.70 0.63
CA GLY A 48 7.31 -3.30 1.95
C GLY A 48 8.51 -4.22 2.09
N GLU A 49 8.84 -5.00 1.05
CA GLU A 49 10.05 -5.82 1.00
C GLU A 49 11.31 -4.95 0.94
N GLU A 50 11.37 -3.97 0.04
CA GLU A 50 12.51 -3.04 -0.11
C GLU A 50 12.81 -2.31 1.22
N LEU A 51 11.77 -1.79 1.88
CA LEU A 51 11.92 -1.10 3.16
C LEU A 51 12.34 -2.03 4.30
N LYS A 52 11.86 -3.27 4.31
CA LYS A 52 12.23 -4.28 5.31
C LYS A 52 13.69 -4.70 5.13
N GLU A 53 14.13 -4.93 3.90
CA GLU A 53 15.53 -5.23 3.58
C GLU A 53 16.45 -4.06 3.94
N ALA A 54 15.98 -2.82 3.77
CA ALA A 54 16.69 -1.63 4.20
C ALA A 54 16.63 -1.35 5.72
N GLY A 55 15.88 -2.14 6.50
CA GLY A 55 15.71 -1.93 7.95
C GLY A 55 14.90 -0.66 8.32
N LEU A 56 14.21 -0.07 7.34
CA LEU A 56 13.48 1.20 7.49
C LEU A 56 12.02 1.01 7.92
N LEU A 57 11.45 -0.18 7.68
CA LEU A 57 10.06 -0.49 8.01
C LEU A 57 9.98 -1.39 9.24
N PRO A 58 9.26 -0.96 10.29
CA PRO A 58 9.00 -1.80 11.45
C PRO A 58 8.32 -3.11 11.04
N ARG A 59 8.71 -4.21 11.68
CA ARG A 59 8.13 -5.55 11.43
C ARG A 59 6.59 -5.57 11.52
N GLN A 60 6.01 -4.73 12.38
CA GLN A 60 4.56 -4.59 12.53
C GLN A 60 3.90 -3.92 11.31
N SER A 61 4.51 -2.86 10.78
CA SER A 61 4.05 -2.18 9.56
C SER A 61 4.18 -3.09 8.34
N TYR A 62 5.29 -3.82 8.23
CA TYR A 62 5.47 -4.83 7.18
C TYR A 62 4.43 -5.95 7.25
N GLN A 63 4.10 -6.44 8.45
CA GLN A 63 3.03 -7.45 8.61
C GLN A 63 1.65 -6.92 8.20
N THR A 64 1.38 -5.64 8.43
CA THR A 64 0.12 -5.00 8.01
C THR A 64 0.03 -4.94 6.48
N ILE A 65 1.10 -4.49 5.82
CA ILE A 65 1.23 -4.48 4.36
C ILE A 65 1.11 -5.89 3.78
N LYS A 66 1.85 -6.86 4.34
CA LYS A 66 1.79 -8.26 3.93
C LYS A 66 0.40 -8.87 4.13
N GLY A 67 -0.29 -8.52 5.21
CA GLY A 67 -1.65 -8.95 5.50
C GLY A 67 -2.65 -8.44 4.46
N PHE A 68 -2.55 -7.15 4.10
CA PHE A 68 -3.28 -6.54 3.00
C PHE A 68 -3.00 -7.23 1.67
N CYS A 69 -1.72 -7.52 1.39
CA CYS A 69 -1.34 -8.20 0.17
C CYS A 69 -1.83 -9.65 0.11
N ARG A 70 -1.88 -10.38 1.22
CA ARG A 70 -2.35 -11.79 1.24
C ARG A 70 -3.86 -11.94 1.21
N ARG A 71 -4.60 -11.08 1.91
CA ARG A 71 -6.07 -11.16 2.04
C ARG A 71 -6.78 -10.22 1.06
N TYR A 72 -6.31 -10.18 -0.18
CA TYR A 72 -7.02 -9.42 -1.21
C TYR A 72 -8.33 -10.13 -1.56
N THR A 73 -9.45 -9.55 -1.17
CA THR A 73 -10.78 -9.91 -1.63
C THR A 73 -11.34 -8.77 -2.49
N PRO A 74 -12.09 -9.06 -3.57
CA PRO A 74 -12.73 -8.02 -4.39
C PRO A 74 -13.68 -7.11 -3.56
N ASN A 75 -14.16 -7.60 -2.42
CA ASN A 75 -14.81 -6.80 -1.40
C ASN A 75 -13.76 -6.26 -0.41
N TYR A 76 -13.22 -5.07 -0.72
CA TYR A 76 -12.23 -4.41 0.12
C TYR A 76 -12.91 -3.53 1.17
N SER A 77 -12.67 -3.80 2.46
CA SER A 77 -13.20 -2.93 3.53
C SER A 77 -12.36 -1.64 3.61
N PRO A 78 -12.99 -0.44 3.56
CA PRO A 78 -12.32 0.86 3.71
C PRO A 78 -11.40 0.94 4.94
N THR A 79 -11.75 0.23 6.00
CA THR A 79 -10.99 0.12 7.25
C THR A 79 -9.58 -0.45 7.04
N ILE A 80 -9.43 -1.46 6.19
CA ILE A 80 -8.12 -2.08 5.92
C ILE A 80 -7.26 -1.12 5.10
N LEU A 81 -7.83 -0.46 4.10
CA LEU A 81 -7.11 0.52 3.27
C LEU A 81 -6.59 1.69 4.14
N ARG A 82 -7.42 2.24 5.02
CA ARG A 82 -7.00 3.28 5.98
C ARG A 82 -5.84 2.82 6.86
N ARG A 83 -5.87 1.56 7.31
CA ARG A 83 -4.80 0.99 8.14
C ARG A 83 -3.48 0.91 7.38
N VAL A 84 -3.53 0.54 6.10
CA VAL A 84 -2.35 0.51 5.22
C VAL A 84 -1.83 1.91 4.93
N ILE A 85 -2.70 2.87 4.60
CA ILE A 85 -2.31 4.27 4.43
C ILE A 85 -1.66 4.80 5.71
N GLY A 86 -2.20 4.47 6.89
CA GLY A 86 -1.59 4.80 8.19
C GLY A 86 -0.20 4.21 8.38
N THR A 87 0.07 2.99 7.90
CA THR A 87 1.43 2.43 7.94
C THR A 87 2.40 3.08 6.97
N LEU A 88 1.88 3.74 5.93
CA LEU A 88 2.64 4.47 4.93
C LEU A 88 2.91 5.93 5.31
N GLN A 89 2.13 6.52 6.23
CA GLN A 89 2.29 7.92 6.69
C GLN A 89 3.72 8.32 7.09
N PRO A 90 4.53 7.48 7.76
CA PRO A 90 5.91 7.85 8.11
C PRO A 90 6.83 8.11 6.91
N PHE A 91 6.41 7.70 5.70
CA PHE A 91 7.17 7.83 4.46
C PHE A 91 6.51 8.80 3.45
N TYR A 92 5.46 9.52 3.87
CA TYR A 92 4.81 10.57 3.08
C TYR A 92 5.61 11.87 3.03
#